data_AF-A0AAD2Q2L0-F1
#
_entry.id   AF-A0AAD2Q2L0-F1
#
_cell.length_a   1.000
_cell.length_b   1.000
_cell.length_c   1.000
_cell.angle_alpha   90.00
_cell.angle_beta   90.00
_cell.angle_gamma   90.00
#
_symmetry.space_group_name_H-M   'P 1'
#
loop_
_entity.id
_entity.type
_entity.pdbx_description
1 polymer ?
#
loop_
_entity_poly.entity_id
_entity_poly.type
_entity_poly.pdbx_seq_one_letter_code
_entity_poly.pdbx_strand_id
1 'polypeptide(L)'
;MSSHNRNPAGHNQHQRDDEWERRLKDALRILHREKKTSNVQAVRRLAAQFDIHTSESTVKRRRKEWGFTGGATTEQSMEPEAVEQLVLDQLNKDPSDMAGVNTIWHRIAFDDETIICRETVDHWMHVHRPEGFLKRDPTAKVIERVPKPMLLGPDHRWSADGHDKLVKFGFGVYMWVDEATMYILGAYLLPNNRLGSVIAWIFLDLVERYKGVPKTTTT
;
A
#
# COMPACT_ATOMS: atom_id res chain seq x y z
N MET A 1 -54.69 -6.34 11.18
CA MET A 1 -53.68 -6.19 12.25
C MET A 1 -52.95 -7.52 12.41
N SER A 2 -51.65 -7.58 12.16
CA SER A 2 -50.89 -8.84 12.13
C SER A 2 -50.72 -9.41 13.54
N SER A 3 -51.33 -10.57 13.80
CA SER A 3 -51.42 -11.25 15.10
C SER A 3 -50.15 -11.99 15.54
N HIS A 4 -49.01 -11.75 14.89
CA HIS A 4 -47.80 -12.55 15.05
C HIS A 4 -46.62 -11.82 15.73
N ASN A 5 -46.84 -10.63 16.31
CA ASN A 5 -45.79 -9.97 17.08
C ASN A 5 -45.68 -10.59 18.49
N ARG A 6 -44.68 -11.46 18.70
CA ARG A 6 -44.37 -12.10 19.99
C ARG A 6 -43.76 -11.16 21.04
N ASN A 7 -43.47 -9.91 20.68
CA ASN A 7 -43.03 -8.88 21.63
C ASN A 7 -43.85 -7.58 21.44
N PRO A 8 -45.13 -7.56 21.86
CA PRO A 8 -46.02 -6.42 21.67
C PRO A 8 -45.65 -5.22 22.54
N ALA A 9 -44.92 -5.43 23.65
CA ALA A 9 -44.54 -4.37 24.60
C ALA A 9 -43.09 -3.86 24.41
N GLY A 10 -42.30 -4.47 23.51
CA GLY A 10 -40.93 -4.02 23.21
C GLY A 10 -39.92 -4.17 24.35
N HIS A 11 -40.25 -4.90 25.41
CA HIS A 11 -39.36 -5.11 26.56
C HIS A 11 -38.30 -6.17 26.23
N ASN A 12 -37.19 -5.72 25.64
CA ASN A 12 -36.00 -6.55 25.49
C ASN A 12 -35.27 -6.60 26.84
N GLN A 13 -35.07 -7.79 27.41
CA GLN A 13 -34.52 -8.03 28.76
C GLN A 13 -33.03 -7.68 28.92
N HIS A 14 -32.38 -7.16 27.88
CA HIS A 14 -30.95 -6.83 27.91
C HIS A 14 -30.77 -5.32 28.11
N GLN A 15 -30.18 -4.93 29.24
CA GLN A 15 -29.70 -3.56 29.43
C GLN A 15 -28.67 -3.23 28.33
N ARG A 16 -28.75 -2.01 27.81
CA ARG A 16 -27.84 -1.50 26.78
C ARG A 16 -26.51 -1.20 27.46
N ASP A 17 -25.48 -1.98 27.15
CA ASP A 17 -24.11 -1.71 27.59
C ASP A 17 -23.54 -0.57 26.74
N ASP A 18 -23.59 0.64 27.28
CA ASP A 18 -23.13 1.86 26.63
C ASP A 18 -21.61 1.85 26.38
N GLU A 19 -20.84 1.16 27.23
CA GLU A 19 -19.39 1.06 27.07
C GLU A 19 -19.03 0.14 25.90
N TRP A 20 -19.69 -1.01 25.81
CA TRP A 20 -19.55 -1.91 24.66
C TRP A 20 -19.96 -1.23 23.36
N GLU A 21 -21.06 -0.46 23.37
CA GLU A 21 -21.54 0.25 22.19
C GLU A 21 -20.55 1.32 21.71
N ARG A 22 -19.93 2.06 22.64
CA ARG A 22 -18.84 3.00 22.34
C ARG A 22 -17.64 2.28 21.73
N ARG A 23 -17.16 1.20 22.34
CA ARG A 23 -16.03 0.41 21.83
C ARG A 23 -16.29 -0.12 20.41
N LEU A 24 -17.50 -0.63 20.16
CA LEU A 24 -17.87 -1.10 18.83
C LEU A 24 -17.91 0.03 17.81
N LYS A 25 -18.43 1.20 18.19
CA LYS A 25 -18.47 2.37 17.29
C LYS A 25 -17.08 2.83 16.90
N ASP A 26 -16.17 2.93 17.86
CA ASP A 26 -14.79 3.34 17.61
C ASP A 26 -14.06 2.33 16.71
N ALA A 27 -14.22 1.02 16.99
CA ALA A 27 -13.65 -0.03 16.15
C ALA A 27 -14.21 -0.01 14.72
N LEU A 28 -15.52 0.20 14.56
CA LEU A 28 -16.13 0.31 13.23
C LEU A 28 -15.69 1.58 12.49
N ARG A 29 -15.45 2.69 13.19
CA ARG A 29 -14.90 3.93 12.60
C ARG A 29 -13.50 3.69 12.05
N ILE A 30 -12.64 2.99 12.78
CA ILE A 30 -11.30 2.59 12.30
C ILE A 30 -11.42 1.73 11.03
N LEU A 31 -12.26 0.70 11.06
CA LEU A 31 -12.48 -0.16 9.89
C LEU A 31 -13.10 0.58 8.70
N HIS A 32 -13.90 1.62 8.96
CA HIS A 32 -14.48 2.48 7.94
C HIS A 32 -13.41 3.36 7.28
N ARG A 33 -12.51 3.97 8.06
CA ARG A 33 -11.33 4.70 7.54
C ARG A 33 -10.41 3.80 6.71
N GLU A 34 -10.27 2.53 7.09
CA GLU A 34 -9.57 1.51 6.29
C GLU A 34 -10.37 0.97 5.09
N LYS A 35 -11.61 1.44 4.92
CA LYS A 35 -12.56 1.05 3.86
C LYS A 35 -12.86 -0.44 3.81
N LYS A 36 -12.86 -1.07 4.98
CA LYS A 36 -13.28 -2.47 5.15
C LYS A 36 -14.79 -2.55 5.30
N THR A 37 -15.50 -2.36 4.20
CA THR A 37 -16.97 -2.29 4.15
C THR A 37 -17.67 -3.66 4.15
N SER A 38 -16.96 -4.77 3.94
CA SER A 38 -17.55 -6.11 4.07
C SER A 38 -17.90 -6.44 5.53
N ASN A 39 -19.16 -6.82 5.78
CA ASN A 39 -19.63 -7.15 7.13
C ASN A 39 -19.00 -8.44 7.67
N VAL A 40 -18.83 -9.46 6.81
CA VAL A 40 -18.15 -10.72 7.14
C VAL A 40 -16.72 -10.45 7.61
N GLN A 41 -15.98 -9.64 6.86
CA GLN A 41 -14.60 -9.29 7.21
C GLN A 41 -14.54 -8.41 8.45
N ALA A 42 -15.49 -7.49 8.63
CA ALA A 42 -15.57 -6.65 9.81
C ALA A 42 -15.73 -7.48 11.08
N VAL A 43 -16.63 -8.47 11.10
CA VAL A 43 -16.79 -9.38 12.26
C VAL A 43 -15.48 -10.11 12.58
N ARG A 44 -14.81 -10.67 11.58
CA ARG A 44 -13.52 -11.36 11.77
C ARG A 44 -12.45 -10.44 12.35
N ARG A 45 -12.36 -9.19 11.86
CA ARG A 45 -11.40 -8.20 12.35
C ARG A 45 -11.74 -7.68 13.74
N LEU A 46 -13.02 -7.47 14.03
CA LEU A 46 -13.48 -7.07 15.36
C LEU A 46 -13.07 -8.09 16.42
N ALA A 47 -13.22 -9.39 16.13
CA ALA A 47 -12.77 -10.45 17.01
C ALA A 47 -11.23 -10.48 17.13
N ALA A 48 -10.50 -10.43 16.01
CA ALA A 48 -9.05 -10.60 16.01
C ALA A 48 -8.25 -9.39 16.54
N GLN A 49 -8.74 -8.17 16.33
CA GLN A 49 -7.99 -6.93 16.64
C GLN A 49 -8.52 -6.20 17.87
N PHE A 50 -9.83 -6.30 18.15
CA PHE A 50 -10.49 -5.50 19.18
C PHE A 50 -11.14 -6.34 20.29
N ASP A 51 -11.05 -7.67 20.20
CA ASP A 51 -11.70 -8.63 21.11
C ASP A 51 -13.23 -8.42 21.23
N ILE A 52 -13.86 -8.04 20.11
CA ILE A 52 -15.30 -7.80 20.03
C ILE A 52 -15.96 -8.91 19.22
N HIS A 53 -16.68 -9.78 19.91
CA HIS A 53 -17.48 -10.83 19.29
C HIS A 53 -18.91 -10.34 19.02
N THR A 54 -19.30 -10.29 17.75
CA THR A 54 -20.65 -9.86 17.35
C THR A 54 -21.08 -10.54 16.05
N SER A 55 -22.37 -10.45 15.72
CA SER A 55 -22.92 -11.01 14.49
C SER A 55 -22.86 -10.03 13.31
N GLU A 56 -22.87 -10.54 12.08
CA GLU A 56 -22.92 -9.72 10.87
C GLU A 56 -24.16 -8.83 10.80
N SER A 57 -25.30 -9.34 11.27
CA SER A 57 -26.56 -8.58 11.35
C SER A 57 -26.46 -7.39 12.29
N THR A 58 -25.74 -7.54 13.42
CA THR A 58 -25.49 -6.45 14.37
C THR A 58 -24.59 -5.40 13.73
N VAL A 59 -23.48 -5.81 13.10
CA VAL A 59 -22.59 -4.87 12.38
C VAL A 59 -23.34 -4.11 11.29
N LYS A 60 -24.12 -4.81 10.46
CA LYS A 60 -24.92 -4.18 9.40
C LYS A 60 -25.90 -3.14 9.96
N ARG A 61 -26.62 -3.47 11.04
CA ARG A 61 -27.56 -2.56 11.70
C ARG A 61 -26.85 -1.32 12.26
N ARG A 62 -25.76 -1.52 13.01
CA ARG A 62 -25.01 -0.43 13.65
C ARG A 62 -24.31 0.48 12.64
N ARG A 63 -23.76 -0.08 11.56
CA ARG A 63 -23.20 0.71 10.45
C ARG A 63 -24.24 1.64 9.84
N LYS A 64 -25.46 1.16 9.61
CA LYS A 64 -26.56 2.00 9.12
C LYS A 64 -26.96 3.08 10.12
N GLU A 65 -27.05 2.73 11.40
CA GLU A 65 -27.41 3.66 12.49
C GLU A 65 -26.37 4.77 12.68
N TRP A 66 -25.08 4.47 12.48
CA TRP A 66 -23.98 5.41 12.66
C TRP A 66 -23.46 6.03 11.35
N GLY A 67 -24.10 5.77 10.21
CA GLY A 67 -23.72 6.36 8.92
C GLY A 67 -22.46 5.79 8.27
N PHE A 68 -21.96 4.63 8.72
CA PHE A 68 -20.81 3.95 8.11
C PHE A 68 -21.24 3.15 6.86
N THR A 69 -21.66 3.86 5.82
CA THR A 69 -22.13 3.28 4.55
C THR A 69 -21.01 3.10 3.52
N GLY A 70 -21.30 2.38 2.44
CA GLY A 70 -20.35 2.21 1.33
C GLY A 70 -20.46 3.34 0.30
N GLY A 71 -19.43 3.48 -0.54
CA GLY A 71 -19.29 4.54 -1.54
C GLY A 71 -20.56 4.91 -2.29
N ALA A 72 -21.16 3.95 -2.99
CA ALA A 72 -22.34 4.20 -3.80
C ALA A 72 -23.54 4.71 -2.98
N THR A 73 -23.74 4.21 -1.76
CA THR A 73 -24.84 4.67 -0.89
C THR A 73 -24.58 6.07 -0.36
N THR A 74 -23.33 6.35 0.00
CA THR A 74 -22.92 7.66 0.49
C THR A 74 -23.07 8.72 -0.60
N GLU A 75 -22.59 8.45 -1.82
CA GLU A 75 -22.74 9.36 -2.96
C GLU A 75 -24.20 9.62 -3.32
N GLN A 76 -25.07 8.60 -3.32
CA GLN A 76 -26.51 8.78 -3.59
C GLN A 76 -27.21 9.67 -2.54
N SER A 77 -26.68 9.73 -1.33
CA SER A 77 -27.23 10.57 -0.25
C SER A 77 -26.65 11.97 -0.21
N MET A 78 -25.62 12.26 -1.01
CA MET A 78 -24.92 13.54 -1.05
C MET A 78 -25.27 14.31 -2.33
N GLU A 79 -25.24 15.63 -2.23
CA GLU A 79 -25.30 16.48 -3.42
C GLU A 79 -24.02 16.31 -4.27
N PRO A 80 -24.11 16.29 -5.61
CA PRO A 80 -22.96 16.09 -6.49
C PRO A 80 -21.82 17.09 -6.23
N GLU A 81 -22.15 18.35 -5.99
CA GLU A 81 -21.20 19.43 -5.69
C GLU A 81 -20.43 19.18 -4.38
N ALA A 82 -21.07 18.56 -3.38
CA ALA A 82 -20.41 18.23 -2.12
C ALA A 82 -19.37 17.11 -2.30
N VAL A 83 -19.65 16.14 -3.18
CA VAL A 83 -18.70 15.06 -3.50
C VAL A 83 -17.49 15.61 -4.26
N GLU A 84 -17.74 16.51 -5.22
CA GLU A 84 -16.67 17.21 -5.95
C GLU A 84 -15.79 18.02 -4.99
N GLN A 85 -16.40 18.82 -4.12
CA GLN A 85 -15.68 19.66 -3.16
C GLN A 85 -14.78 18.82 -2.24
N LEU A 86 -15.26 17.66 -1.80
CA LEU A 86 -14.50 16.75 -0.95
C LEU A 86 -13.23 16.25 -1.66
N VAL A 87 -13.32 15.94 -2.96
CA VAL A 87 -12.14 15.58 -3.76
C VAL A 87 -11.20 16.78 -3.91
N LEU A 88 -11.73 17.97 -4.19
CA LEU A 88 -10.94 19.20 -4.33
C LEU A 88 -10.18 19.57 -3.04
N ASP A 89 -10.82 19.45 -1.88
CA ASP A 89 -10.18 19.72 -0.59
C ASP A 89 -8.99 18.80 -0.35
N GLN A 90 -9.11 17.53 -0.75
CA GLN A 90 -8.02 16.56 -0.66
C GLN A 90 -6.92 16.78 -1.69
N LEU A 91 -7.26 17.28 -2.88
CA LEU A 91 -6.28 17.69 -3.88
C LEU A 91 -5.51 18.94 -3.43
N ASN A 92 -6.16 19.89 -2.76
CA ASN A 92 -5.51 21.08 -2.22
C ASN A 92 -4.49 20.75 -1.12
N LYS A 93 -4.65 19.61 -0.42
CA LYS A 93 -3.64 19.07 0.51
C LYS A 93 -2.43 18.44 -0.18
N ASP A 94 -2.48 18.22 -1.49
CA ASP A 94 -1.36 17.71 -2.30
C ASP A 94 -0.85 18.76 -3.30
N PRO A 95 -0.02 19.73 -2.86
CA PRO A 95 0.48 20.79 -3.75
C PRO A 95 1.39 20.27 -4.88
N SER A 96 1.85 19.01 -4.80
CA SER A 96 2.75 18.42 -5.78
C SER A 96 2.01 17.71 -6.93
N ASP A 97 0.70 17.45 -6.76
CA ASP A 97 -0.13 16.61 -7.63
C ASP A 97 0.45 15.19 -7.88
N MET A 98 1.24 14.68 -6.94
CA MET A 98 1.91 13.37 -7.05
C MET A 98 1.09 12.23 -6.43
N ALA A 99 0.03 12.55 -5.68
CA ALA A 99 -0.87 11.55 -5.14
C ALA A 99 -1.75 10.98 -6.27
N GLY A 100 -1.68 9.66 -6.44
CA GLY A 100 -2.57 8.95 -7.35
C GLY A 100 -3.99 8.83 -6.79
N VAL A 101 -4.91 8.40 -7.66
CA VAL A 101 -6.34 8.22 -7.36
C VAL A 101 -6.56 7.36 -6.12
N ASN A 102 -5.85 6.23 -5.99
CA ASN A 102 -5.96 5.37 -4.82
C ASN A 102 -5.53 6.08 -3.53
N THR A 103 -4.51 6.92 -3.59
CA THR A 103 -4.03 7.66 -2.41
C THR A 103 -5.06 8.69 -1.99
N ILE A 104 -5.56 9.51 -2.91
CA ILE A 104 -6.63 10.49 -2.63
C ILE A 104 -7.89 9.79 -2.12
N TRP A 105 -8.32 8.71 -2.78
CA TRP A 105 -9.46 7.89 -2.39
C TRP A 105 -9.31 7.22 -1.00
N HIS A 106 -8.08 7.02 -0.51
CA HIS A 106 -7.82 6.56 0.85
C HIS A 106 -7.79 7.72 1.85
N ARG A 107 -7.22 8.87 1.49
CA ARG A 107 -7.20 10.07 2.33
C ARG A 107 -8.60 10.57 2.63
N ILE A 108 -9.49 10.59 1.64
CA ILE A 108 -10.91 10.92 1.78
C ILE A 108 -11.57 10.10 2.90
N ALA A 109 -11.39 8.78 2.89
CA ALA A 109 -11.98 7.93 3.92
C ALA A 109 -11.31 8.11 5.29
N PHE A 110 -10.02 8.43 5.33
CA PHE A 110 -9.26 8.54 6.57
C PHE A 110 -9.48 9.89 7.27
N ASP A 111 -9.37 11.00 6.54
CA ASP A 111 -9.47 12.37 7.04
C ASP A 111 -10.93 12.79 7.20
N ASP A 112 -11.73 12.60 6.15
CA ASP A 112 -13.10 13.14 6.06
C ASP A 112 -14.16 12.11 6.47
N GLU A 113 -13.72 10.91 6.87
CA GLU A 113 -14.56 9.79 7.33
C GLU A 113 -15.71 9.43 6.37
N THR A 114 -15.49 9.74 5.10
CA THR A 114 -16.50 9.56 4.05
C THR A 114 -15.93 8.62 3.02
N ILE A 115 -16.67 7.57 2.70
CA ILE A 115 -16.31 6.68 1.60
C ILE A 115 -17.12 7.10 0.38
N ILE A 116 -16.43 7.37 -0.72
CA ILE A 116 -17.00 7.58 -2.05
C ILE A 116 -16.47 6.51 -3.02
N CYS A 117 -17.03 6.42 -4.22
CA CYS A 117 -16.57 5.50 -5.25
C CYS A 117 -15.24 5.95 -5.83
N ARG A 118 -14.38 4.99 -6.19
CA ARG A 118 -13.05 5.30 -6.73
C ARG A 118 -13.17 5.99 -8.10
N GLU A 119 -14.14 5.57 -8.89
CA GLU A 119 -14.44 6.09 -10.22
C GLU A 119 -14.81 7.57 -10.16
N THR A 120 -15.55 8.00 -9.13
CA THR A 120 -15.89 9.40 -8.90
C THR A 120 -14.65 10.24 -8.57
N VAL A 121 -13.74 9.70 -7.73
CA VAL A 121 -12.44 10.36 -7.46
C VAL A 121 -11.63 10.48 -8.74
N ASP A 122 -11.53 9.39 -9.51
CA ASP A 122 -10.81 9.37 -10.79
C ASP A 122 -11.34 10.44 -11.76
N HIS A 123 -12.66 10.51 -11.91
CA HIS A 123 -13.31 11.51 -12.75
C HIS A 123 -12.94 12.94 -12.35
N TRP A 124 -13.18 13.32 -11.09
CA TRP A 124 -12.93 14.69 -10.63
C TRP A 124 -11.44 15.05 -10.61
N MET A 125 -10.55 14.09 -10.35
CA MET A 125 -9.11 14.30 -10.47
C MET A 125 -8.70 14.63 -11.91
N HIS A 126 -9.23 13.92 -12.91
CA HIS A 126 -8.93 14.19 -14.32
C HIS A 126 -9.53 15.52 -14.79
N VAL A 127 -10.71 15.90 -14.28
CA VAL A 127 -11.34 17.19 -14.59
C VAL A 127 -10.51 18.36 -14.05
N HIS A 128 -10.06 18.28 -12.78
CA HIS A 128 -9.46 19.43 -12.09
C HIS A 128 -7.94 19.49 -12.11
N ARG A 129 -7.26 18.35 -12.24
CA ARG A 129 -5.79 18.23 -12.18
C ARG A 129 -5.24 17.29 -13.26
N PRO A 130 -5.55 17.48 -14.55
CA PRO A 130 -5.05 16.62 -15.63
C PRO A 130 -3.50 16.63 -15.70
N GLU A 131 -2.87 17.76 -15.41
CA GLU A 131 -1.41 17.91 -15.40
C GLU A 131 -0.71 16.98 -14.41
N GLY A 132 -1.34 16.69 -13.27
CA GLY A 132 -0.81 15.75 -12.28
C GLY A 132 -0.68 14.33 -12.83
N PHE A 133 -1.53 13.94 -13.77
CA PHE A 133 -1.44 12.64 -14.44
C PHE A 133 -0.29 12.62 -15.45
N LEU A 134 -0.10 13.69 -16.21
CA LEU A 134 1.02 13.83 -17.14
C LEU A 134 2.36 13.74 -16.40
N LYS A 135 2.50 14.39 -15.23
CA LYS A 135 3.72 14.31 -14.40
C LYS A 135 4.03 12.90 -13.90
N ARG A 136 3.00 12.10 -13.62
CA ARG A 136 3.11 10.73 -13.09
C ARG A 136 3.25 9.68 -14.18
N ASP A 137 3.10 10.06 -15.44
CA ASP A 137 3.26 9.13 -16.54
C ASP A 137 4.67 8.52 -16.51
N PRO A 138 4.82 7.19 -16.63
CA PRO A 138 6.14 6.55 -16.64
C PRO A 138 7.09 7.10 -17.70
N THR A 139 6.56 7.68 -18.77
CA THR A 139 7.31 8.31 -19.87
C THR A 139 7.66 9.77 -19.61
N ALA A 140 7.05 10.42 -18.62
CA ALA A 140 7.30 11.82 -18.30
C ALA A 140 8.74 12.06 -17.81
N LYS A 141 9.33 11.06 -17.15
CA LYS A 141 10.72 11.13 -16.71
C LYS A 141 11.65 10.74 -17.86
N VAL A 142 12.39 11.71 -18.38
CA VAL A 142 13.51 11.45 -19.29
C VAL A 142 14.65 10.83 -18.49
N ILE A 143 14.98 9.57 -18.78
CA ILE A 143 16.15 8.89 -18.22
C ILE A 143 17.28 9.03 -19.22
N GLU A 144 18.20 9.94 -18.97
CA GLU A 144 19.42 10.08 -19.77
C GLU A 144 20.25 8.80 -19.68
N ARG A 145 20.51 8.19 -20.84
CA ARG A 145 21.35 6.98 -20.94
C ARG A 145 22.70 7.39 -21.49
N VAL A 146 23.74 7.26 -20.67
CA VAL A 146 25.12 7.50 -21.08
C VAL A 146 25.76 6.15 -21.45
N PRO A 147 26.41 6.03 -22.62
CA PRO A 147 27.15 4.81 -22.96
C PRO A 147 28.25 4.57 -21.93
N LYS A 148 28.42 3.31 -21.51
CA LYS A 148 29.53 2.96 -20.61
C LYS A 148 30.87 3.26 -21.31
N PRO A 149 31.88 3.79 -20.60
CA PRO A 149 33.20 4.00 -21.16
C PRO A 149 33.78 2.68 -21.73
N MET A 150 34.56 2.78 -22.81
CA MET A 150 35.26 1.62 -23.37
C MET A 150 36.15 0.97 -22.32
N LEU A 151 36.01 -0.35 -22.17
CA LEU A 151 36.84 -1.13 -21.25
C LEU A 151 38.09 -1.63 -21.98
N LEU A 152 39.26 -1.51 -21.34
CA LEU A 152 40.56 -1.83 -21.93
C LEU A 152 40.83 -3.34 -22.04
N GLY A 153 40.07 -4.16 -21.32
CA GLY A 153 40.23 -5.62 -21.28
C GLY A 153 39.69 -6.24 -19.99
N PRO A 154 39.89 -7.55 -19.80
CA PRO A 154 39.56 -8.25 -18.56
C PRO A 154 40.20 -7.57 -17.35
N ASP A 155 39.52 -7.61 -16.20
CA ASP A 155 39.95 -6.99 -14.95
C ASP A 155 40.12 -5.47 -15.04
N HIS A 156 39.59 -4.82 -16.10
CA HIS A 156 39.53 -3.37 -16.10
C HIS A 156 38.45 -2.88 -15.14
N ARG A 157 37.28 -3.53 -15.13
CA ARG A 157 36.20 -3.24 -14.21
C ARG A 157 35.40 -4.48 -13.87
N TRP A 158 35.17 -4.70 -12.59
CA TRP A 158 34.20 -5.68 -12.12
C TRP A 158 32.94 -4.96 -11.66
N SER A 159 31.78 -5.51 -12.02
CA SER A 159 30.47 -5.08 -11.53
C SER A 159 29.91 -6.16 -10.63
N ALA A 160 29.35 -5.75 -9.49
CA ALA A 160 28.63 -6.65 -8.61
C ALA A 160 27.23 -6.12 -8.33
N ASP A 161 26.29 -7.02 -8.07
CA ASP A 161 24.92 -6.66 -7.69
C ASP A 161 24.28 -7.71 -6.79
N GLY A 162 23.38 -7.25 -5.92
CA GLY A 162 22.60 -8.04 -4.99
C GLY A 162 21.19 -8.31 -5.50
N HIS A 163 20.78 -9.58 -5.50
CA HIS A 163 19.44 -9.99 -5.88
C HIS A 163 18.60 -10.38 -4.66
N ASP A 164 17.67 -9.50 -4.28
CA ASP A 164 16.86 -9.61 -3.06
C ASP A 164 15.55 -10.41 -3.23
N LYS A 165 15.18 -10.84 -4.45
CA LYS A 165 13.86 -11.48 -4.67
C LYS A 165 13.69 -12.80 -3.91
N LEU A 166 14.80 -13.44 -3.53
CA LEU A 166 14.80 -14.70 -2.78
C LEU A 166 14.87 -14.51 -1.27
N VAL A 167 14.96 -13.27 -0.77
CA VAL A 167 15.03 -12.97 0.67
C VAL A 167 13.80 -13.50 1.41
N LYS A 168 12.63 -13.57 0.74
CA LYS A 168 11.42 -14.21 1.29
C LYS A 168 11.59 -15.69 1.67
N PHE A 169 12.59 -16.35 1.10
CA PHE A 169 12.98 -17.74 1.40
C PHE A 169 14.20 -17.83 2.34
N GLY A 170 14.71 -16.70 2.84
CA GLY A 170 15.79 -16.63 3.83
C GLY A 170 17.20 -16.43 3.29
N PHE A 171 17.37 -16.14 1.99
CA PHE A 171 18.68 -15.85 1.41
C PHE A 171 18.61 -14.88 0.22
N GLY A 172 19.65 -14.08 0.04
CA GLY A 172 19.90 -13.28 -1.15
C GLY A 172 20.95 -13.93 -2.04
N VAL A 173 21.01 -13.50 -3.30
CA VAL A 173 22.13 -13.84 -4.20
C VAL A 173 22.98 -12.61 -4.38
N TYR A 174 24.29 -12.78 -4.46
CA TYR A 174 25.22 -11.72 -4.81
C TYR A 174 26.14 -12.21 -5.93
N MET A 175 26.26 -11.45 -7.01
CA MET A 175 26.98 -11.88 -8.20
C MET A 175 28.01 -10.85 -8.61
N TRP A 176 29.16 -11.33 -9.10
CA TRP A 176 30.25 -10.54 -9.65
C TRP A 176 30.48 -10.91 -11.11
N VAL A 177 30.66 -9.90 -11.95
CA VAL A 177 30.85 -10.03 -13.39
C VAL A 177 32.00 -9.13 -13.83
N ASP A 178 32.89 -9.65 -14.67
CA ASP A 178 33.85 -8.81 -15.39
C ASP A 178 33.12 -8.07 -16.53
N GLU A 179 33.06 -6.74 -16.48
CA GLU A 179 32.26 -5.98 -17.44
C GLU A 179 32.81 -6.04 -18.87
N ALA A 180 34.11 -6.30 -19.06
CA ALA A 180 34.73 -6.31 -20.38
C ALA A 180 34.41 -7.58 -21.16
N THR A 181 34.38 -8.71 -20.48
CA THR A 181 34.11 -10.04 -21.06
C THR A 181 32.68 -10.53 -20.80
N MET A 182 31.95 -9.89 -19.90
CA MET A 182 30.68 -10.36 -19.33
C MET A 182 30.79 -11.73 -18.64
N TYR A 183 32.00 -12.15 -18.27
CA TYR A 183 32.24 -13.41 -17.58
C TYR A 183 31.81 -13.31 -16.11
N ILE A 184 31.04 -14.29 -15.65
CA ILE A 184 30.61 -14.36 -14.25
C ILE A 184 31.78 -14.87 -13.42
N LEU A 185 32.34 -13.99 -12.57
CA LEU A 185 33.45 -14.29 -11.69
C LEU A 185 32.99 -15.12 -10.48
N GLY A 186 31.79 -14.86 -9.99
CA GLY A 186 31.21 -15.64 -8.91
C GLY A 186 29.77 -15.29 -8.62
N ALA A 187 29.02 -16.28 -8.13
CA ALA A 187 27.65 -16.12 -7.66
C ALA A 187 27.53 -16.80 -6.30
N TYR A 188 27.12 -16.04 -5.29
CA TYR A 188 27.15 -16.44 -3.89
C TYR A 188 25.74 -16.37 -3.30
N LEU A 189 25.36 -17.40 -2.54
CA LEU A 189 24.14 -17.43 -1.73
C LEU A 189 24.47 -16.91 -0.34
N LEU A 190 23.82 -15.83 0.07
CA LEU A 190 24.10 -15.14 1.32
C LEU A 190 22.84 -15.08 2.18
N PRO A 191 22.92 -15.34 3.49
CA PRO A 191 21.80 -15.08 4.40
C PRO A 191 21.37 -13.61 4.38
N ASN A 192 22.34 -12.71 4.18
CA ASN A 192 22.12 -11.28 4.04
C ASN A 192 23.19 -10.68 3.10
N ASN A 193 22.77 -10.24 1.93
CA ASN A 193 23.63 -9.62 0.91
C ASN A 193 23.76 -8.08 1.07
N ARG A 194 23.26 -7.52 2.18
CA ARG A 194 23.43 -6.08 2.52
C ARG A 194 24.59 -5.84 3.48
N LEU A 195 25.21 -6.89 4.01
CA LEU A 195 26.37 -6.79 4.89
C LEU A 195 27.63 -6.52 4.06
N GLY A 196 28.10 -5.27 4.10
CA GLY A 196 29.30 -4.85 3.35
C GLY A 196 30.56 -5.65 3.69
N SER A 197 30.70 -6.15 4.92
CA SER A 197 31.82 -7.01 5.33
C SER A 197 31.85 -8.35 4.57
N VAL A 198 30.68 -8.93 4.30
CA VAL A 198 30.55 -10.17 3.54
C VAL A 198 30.87 -9.92 2.08
N ILE A 199 30.40 -8.81 1.51
CA ILE A 199 30.72 -8.42 0.12
C ILE A 199 32.22 -8.17 -0.04
N ALA A 200 32.86 -7.49 0.91
CA ALA A 200 34.30 -7.25 0.91
C ALA A 200 35.10 -8.55 0.99
N TRP A 201 34.66 -9.51 1.82
CA TRP A 201 35.28 -10.83 1.88
C TRP A 201 35.17 -11.59 0.56
N ILE A 202 33.99 -11.59 -0.08
CA ILE A 202 33.78 -12.19 -1.40
C ILE A 202 34.70 -11.56 -2.45
N PHE A 203 34.85 -10.24 -2.44
CA PHE A 203 35.77 -9.55 -3.34
C PHE A 203 37.20 -10.05 -3.17
N LEU A 204 37.69 -10.17 -1.93
CA LEU A 204 39.03 -10.68 -1.65
C LEU A 204 39.19 -12.15 -2.08
N ASP A 205 38.18 -12.99 -1.87
CA ASP A 205 38.14 -14.38 -2.35
C ASP A 205 38.28 -14.45 -3.88
N LEU A 206 37.56 -13.59 -4.61
CA LEU A 206 37.65 -13.51 -6.07
C LEU A 206 39.03 -13.06 -6.54
N VAL A 207 39.61 -12.03 -5.91
CA VAL A 207 40.98 -11.58 -6.20
C VAL A 207 41.98 -12.70 -5.99
N GLU A 208 41.87 -13.43 -4.89
CA GLU A 208 42.75 -14.55 -4.59
C GLU A 208 42.58 -15.70 -5.60
N ARG A 209 41.34 -15.99 -6.01
CA ARG A 209 41.02 -17.08 -6.93
C ARG A 209 41.49 -16.83 -8.35
N TYR A 210 41.22 -15.64 -8.88
CA TYR A 210 41.54 -15.28 -10.26
C TYR A 210 42.94 -14.67 -10.41
N LYS A 211 43.62 -14.37 -9.28
CA LYS A 211 44.96 -13.73 -9.23
C LYS A 211 45.01 -12.40 -10.00
N GLY A 212 43.85 -11.76 -10.17
CA GLY A 212 43.65 -10.48 -10.83
C GLY A 212 42.95 -9.49 -9.90
N VAL A 213 43.30 -8.22 -10.00
CA VAL A 213 42.68 -7.12 -9.23
C VAL A 213 42.07 -6.13 -10.21
N PRO A 214 40.77 -5.82 -10.11
CA PRO A 214 40.16 -4.87 -11.02
C PRO A 214 40.67 -3.45 -10.78
N LYS A 215 40.85 -2.67 -11.85
CA LYS A 215 41.19 -1.24 -11.69
C LYS A 215 40.06 -0.42 -11.07
N THR A 216 38.81 -0.85 -11.26
CA THR A 216 37.64 -0.20 -10.68
C THR A 216 36.55 -1.24 -10.40
N THR A 217 35.81 -1.05 -9.31
CA THR A 217 34.64 -1.87 -8.98
C THR A 217 33.39 -1.01 -8.93
N THR A 218 32.29 -1.52 -9.47
CA THR A 218 30.96 -0.91 -9.37
C THR A 218 30.02 -1.88 -8.64
N THR A 219 29.28 -1.38 -7.66
CA THR A 219 28.30 -2.13 -6.85
C THR A 219 26.99 -1.38 -6.78
#